data_AF-A0A2M7VW59-F1
#
_entry.id   AF-A0A2M7VW59-F1
#
_cell.length_a   1.000
_cell.length_b   1.000
_cell.length_c   1.000
_cell.angle_alpha   90.00
_cell.angle_beta   90.00
_cell.angle_gamma   90.00
#
_symmetry.space_group_name_H-M   'P 1'
#
loop_
_entity.id
_entity.type
_entity.pdbx_description
1 polymer ?
#
loop_
_entity_poly.entity_id
_entity_poly.type
_entity_poly.pdbx_seq_one_letter_code
_entity_poly.pdbx_strand_id
1 'polypeptide(L)'
;IGATISDIINGNVEEGGRFISGNPLTGTQIAANGHLSYYDYQLTVIPEGGNNQFFGWIMPGFDKFSLSRTFSSWLTPDKEYDLNTNKNGEERAFVMTGQYEKVFPMDIYPVHLVKAMITEDIDNMEKLGVYEVAPEDFALCEYGCTSKIETQKIVREALNLVKKECS
;
A
#
# COMPACT_ATOMS: atom_id res chain seq x y z
N ILE A 1 14.04 12.22 18.28
CA ILE A 1 13.13 11.06 18.13
C ILE A 1 11.83 11.44 18.83
N GLY A 2 10.67 11.29 18.17
CA GLY A 2 9.39 11.77 18.71
C GLY A 2 9.15 13.28 18.56
N ALA A 3 9.82 13.92 17.59
CA ALA A 3 9.60 15.35 17.32
C ALA A 3 8.13 15.57 16.93
N THR A 4 7.50 16.58 17.53
CA THR A 4 6.18 17.04 17.13
C THR A 4 6.24 17.56 15.71
N ILE A 5 5.34 17.11 14.85
CA ILE A 5 5.38 17.51 13.44
C ILE A 5 4.80 18.91 13.21
N SER A 6 4.06 19.47 14.18
CA SER A 6 3.43 20.79 14.11
C SER A 6 4.39 21.90 13.67
N ASP A 7 5.60 21.92 14.23
CA ASP A 7 6.60 22.94 13.92
C ASP A 7 7.20 22.77 12.52
N ILE A 8 7.20 21.53 12.01
CA ILE A 8 7.72 21.17 10.68
C ILE A 8 6.69 21.53 9.61
N ILE A 9 5.41 21.28 9.85
CA ILE A 9 4.35 21.50 8.87
C ILE A 9 3.93 22.97 8.76
N ASN A 10 4.14 23.78 9.80
CA ASN A 10 3.67 25.16 9.83
C ASN A 10 4.32 26.02 8.72
N GLY A 11 3.51 26.47 7.77
CA GLY A 11 3.95 27.26 6.62
C GLY A 11 4.62 26.48 5.49
N ASN A 12 4.73 25.15 5.61
CA ASN A 12 5.43 24.28 4.64
C ASN A 12 4.50 23.32 3.88
N VAL A 13 3.19 23.30 4.21
CA VAL A 13 2.23 22.36 3.62
C VAL A 13 0.98 23.08 3.12
N GLU A 14 0.40 22.58 2.04
CA GLU A 14 -0.91 23.01 1.56
C GLU A 14 -2.03 22.47 2.46
N GLU A 15 -3.17 23.16 2.50
CA GLU A 15 -4.32 22.75 3.30
C GLU A 15 -4.95 21.45 2.77
N GLY A 16 -5.44 20.60 3.67
CA GLY A 16 -6.18 19.37 3.31
C GLY A 16 -5.32 18.14 3.00
N GLY A 17 -4.02 18.18 3.27
CA GLY A 17 -3.12 17.02 3.16
C GLY A 17 -3.24 16.03 4.33
N ARG A 18 -3.10 14.74 4.02
CA ARG A 18 -2.90 13.66 4.99
C ARG A 18 -1.45 13.61 5.44
N PHE A 19 -1.21 13.65 6.75
CA PHE A 19 0.12 13.53 7.32
C PHE A 19 0.46 12.05 7.57
N ILE A 20 1.62 11.62 7.08
CA ILE A 20 2.11 10.25 7.16
C ILE A 20 3.51 10.26 7.77
N SER A 21 3.67 9.60 8.91
CA SER A 21 4.98 9.25 9.45
C SER A 21 5.55 8.11 8.60
N GLY A 22 6.68 8.33 7.94
CA GLY A 22 7.26 7.40 6.98
C GLY A 22 6.91 7.75 5.53
N ASN A 23 6.83 6.72 4.69
CA ASN A 23 6.55 6.85 3.25
C ASN A 23 5.07 6.51 2.94
N PRO A 24 4.55 6.82 1.74
CA PRO A 24 3.15 6.53 1.38
C PRO A 24 2.76 5.03 1.35
N LEU A 25 3.72 4.12 1.26
CA LEU A 25 3.48 2.68 1.06
C LEU A 25 3.37 1.91 2.39
N THR A 26 4.22 2.24 3.36
CA THR A 26 4.33 1.54 4.65
C THR A 26 4.11 2.46 5.85
N GLY A 27 4.02 3.77 5.62
CA GLY A 27 3.93 4.77 6.68
C GLY A 27 2.59 4.78 7.39
N THR A 28 2.58 5.39 8.57
CA THR A 28 1.39 5.48 9.43
C THR A 28 0.78 6.86 9.37
N GLN A 29 -0.55 6.94 9.23
CA GLN A 29 -1.26 8.21 9.33
C GLN A 29 -1.11 8.79 10.74
N ILE A 30 -0.72 10.05 10.82
CA ILE A 30 -0.64 10.82 12.06
C ILE A 30 -1.51 12.07 11.97
N ALA A 31 -1.92 12.59 13.13
CA ALA A 31 -2.58 13.89 13.21
C ALA A 31 -1.58 15.03 13.01
N ALA A 32 -2.05 16.24 12.70
CA ALA A 32 -1.20 17.43 12.53
C ALA A 32 -0.38 17.79 13.79
N ASN A 33 -0.86 17.40 14.97
CA ASN A 33 -0.17 17.53 16.25
C ASN A 33 0.54 16.24 16.70
N GLY A 34 0.68 15.27 15.79
CA GLY A 34 1.30 13.99 16.04
C GLY A 34 2.83 14.08 16.10
N HIS A 35 3.44 12.89 16.18
CA HIS A 35 4.88 12.73 16.29
C HIS A 35 5.39 11.78 15.24
N LEU A 36 6.63 11.97 14.81
CA LEU A 36 7.34 11.02 13.96
C LEU A 36 7.67 9.75 14.76
N SER A 37 7.30 8.59 14.23
CA SER A 37 7.54 7.28 14.86
C SER A 37 9.03 6.98 15.01
N TYR A 38 9.35 6.02 15.87
CA TYR A 38 10.74 5.64 16.16
C TYR A 38 11.52 5.11 14.94
N TYR A 39 10.89 4.27 14.11
CA TYR A 39 11.51 3.64 12.94
C TYR A 39 11.42 4.50 11.67
N ASP A 40 10.67 5.60 11.70
CA ASP A 40 10.45 6.46 10.56
C ASP A 40 11.49 7.60 10.54
N TYR A 41 12.06 7.86 9.37
CA TYR A 41 13.06 8.93 9.17
C TYR A 41 12.56 10.06 8.26
N GLN A 42 11.34 9.94 7.72
CA GLN A 42 10.74 10.92 6.81
C GLN A 42 9.29 11.21 7.20
N LEU A 43 8.84 12.43 6.91
CA LEU A 43 7.44 12.86 7.04
C LEU A 43 6.91 13.11 5.62
N THR A 44 5.80 12.48 5.27
CA THR A 44 5.18 12.61 3.95
C THR A 44 3.81 13.24 4.09
N VAL A 45 3.49 14.17 3.19
CA VAL A 45 2.17 14.80 3.12
C VAL A 45 1.63 14.59 1.71
N ILE A 46 0.46 13.96 1.61
CA ILE A 46 -0.22 13.70 0.33
C ILE A 46 -1.66 14.19 0.39
N PRO A 47 -2.28 14.59 -0.73
CA PRO A 47 -3.69 14.97 -0.76
C PRO A 47 -4.60 13.83 -0.26
N GLU A 48 -5.52 14.12 0.67
CA GLU A 48 -6.50 13.14 1.15
C GLU A 48 -7.52 12.73 0.06
N GLY A 49 -7.66 13.54 -0.99
CA GLY A 49 -8.64 13.28 -2.03
C GLY A 49 -10.07 13.56 -1.55
N GLY A 50 -11.03 12.67 -1.83
CA GLY A 50 -12.44 12.85 -1.43
C GLY A 50 -13.31 13.73 -2.34
N ASN A 51 -12.75 14.39 -3.36
CA ASN A 51 -13.55 15.12 -4.34
C ASN A 51 -14.39 14.15 -5.17
N ASN A 52 -15.71 14.32 -5.15
CA ASN A 52 -16.64 13.60 -6.02
C ASN A 52 -16.21 13.82 -7.47
N GLN A 53 -15.77 12.76 -8.14
CA GLN A 53 -15.41 12.85 -9.55
C GLN A 53 -16.68 13.14 -10.35
N PHE A 54 -16.73 14.32 -10.95
CA PHE A 54 -17.80 14.71 -11.87
C PHE A 54 -17.87 13.65 -12.99
N PHE A 55 -19.02 12.97 -13.15
CA PHE A 55 -19.24 11.81 -14.07
C PHE A 55 -18.58 10.46 -13.72
N GLY A 56 -17.97 10.29 -12.55
CA GLY A 56 -17.53 8.98 -12.03
C GLY A 56 -16.64 8.17 -12.98
N TRP A 57 -17.04 6.94 -13.29
CA TRP A 57 -16.32 5.97 -14.14
C TRP A 57 -16.43 6.24 -15.64
N ILE A 58 -17.30 7.16 -16.07
CA ILE A 58 -17.52 7.50 -17.48
C ILE A 58 -16.46 8.47 -18.00
N MET A 59 -15.84 9.27 -17.12
CA MET A 59 -14.84 10.22 -17.57
C MET A 59 -13.58 9.44 -18.03
N PRO A 60 -13.10 9.64 -19.27
CA PRO A 60 -11.85 9.05 -19.70
C PRO A 60 -10.74 9.64 -18.83
N GLY A 61 -10.27 8.85 -17.85
CA GLY A 61 -9.35 9.29 -16.80
C GLY A 61 -7.94 9.55 -17.30
N PHE A 62 -7.76 10.55 -18.18
CA PHE A 62 -6.46 10.97 -18.71
C PHE A 62 -5.52 11.54 -17.64
N ASP A 63 -6.08 11.94 -16.50
CA ASP A 63 -5.35 12.46 -15.33
C ASP A 63 -5.20 11.42 -14.22
N LYS A 64 -5.47 10.13 -14.50
CA LYS A 64 -5.33 9.05 -13.53
C LYS A 64 -4.22 8.10 -13.90
N PHE A 65 -3.35 7.82 -12.94
CA PHE A 65 -2.35 6.77 -13.04
C PHE A 65 -3.00 5.38 -13.01
N SER A 66 -2.53 4.45 -13.87
CA SER A 66 -3.05 3.09 -13.95
C SER A 66 -1.96 2.06 -14.22
N LEU A 67 -1.73 1.16 -13.25
CA LEU A 67 -0.82 0.03 -13.42
C LEU A 67 -1.36 -1.04 -14.38
N SER A 68 -2.68 -1.24 -14.42
CA SER A 68 -3.34 -2.28 -15.23
C SER A 68 -3.63 -1.86 -16.68
N ARG A 69 -3.13 -0.70 -17.13
CA ARG A 69 -3.45 -0.07 -18.44
C ARG A 69 -4.95 0.08 -18.71
N THR A 70 -5.78 0.11 -17.67
CA THR A 70 -7.24 0.26 -17.80
C THR A 70 -7.62 1.71 -18.13
N PHE A 71 -6.74 2.66 -17.81
CA PHE A 71 -6.87 4.06 -18.22
C PHE A 71 -5.81 4.40 -19.27
N SER A 72 -6.13 5.35 -20.16
CA SER A 72 -5.28 5.82 -21.28
C SER A 72 -3.92 6.41 -20.89
N SER A 73 -3.53 6.38 -19.60
CA SER A 73 -2.20 6.75 -19.09
C SER A 73 -1.03 6.09 -19.82
N TRP A 74 -1.23 4.93 -20.46
CA TRP A 74 -0.19 4.28 -21.29
C TRP A 74 0.20 5.10 -22.53
N LEU A 75 -0.65 6.04 -22.98
CA LEU A 75 -0.37 6.91 -24.13
C LEU A 75 0.50 8.13 -23.76
N THR A 76 0.70 8.42 -22.47
CA THR A 76 1.51 9.54 -21.98
C THR A 76 2.42 9.08 -20.83
N PRO A 77 3.49 8.32 -21.12
CA PRO A 77 4.34 7.71 -20.10
C PRO A 77 5.11 8.72 -19.23
N ASP A 78 5.40 9.92 -19.76
CA ASP A 78 6.17 10.96 -19.05
C ASP A 78 5.30 11.93 -18.24
N LYS A 79 4.00 11.66 -18.11
CA LYS A 79 3.09 12.53 -17.37
C LYS A 79 3.24 12.31 -15.87
N GLU A 80 3.50 13.39 -15.14
CA GLU A 80 3.47 13.40 -13.67
C GLU A 80 2.02 13.45 -13.18
N TYR A 81 1.72 12.70 -12.11
CA TYR A 81 0.39 12.58 -11.54
C TYR A 81 0.43 12.82 -10.03
N ASP A 82 -0.45 13.71 -9.55
CA ASP A 82 -0.67 13.90 -8.12
C ASP A 82 -1.52 12.76 -7.57
N LEU A 83 -0.85 11.84 -6.87
CA LEU A 83 -1.51 10.71 -6.23
C LEU A 83 -2.22 11.15 -4.93
N ASN A 84 -3.42 10.62 -4.70
CA ASN A 84 -4.21 10.86 -3.49
C ASN A 84 -4.53 9.54 -2.76
N THR A 85 -5.14 9.62 -1.58
CA THR A 85 -5.45 8.45 -0.73
C THR A 85 -6.76 7.74 -1.09
N ASN A 86 -7.44 8.12 -2.18
CA ASN A 86 -8.72 7.51 -2.55
C ASN A 86 -8.57 6.04 -2.95
N LYS A 87 -9.41 5.17 -2.37
CA LYS A 87 -9.64 3.81 -2.88
C LYS A 87 -10.46 3.91 -4.18
N ASN A 88 -9.79 3.90 -5.33
CA ASN A 88 -10.42 3.97 -6.67
C ASN A 88 -11.13 2.65 -7.08
N GLY A 89 -11.94 2.10 -6.18
CA GLY A 89 -12.62 0.82 -6.32
C GLY A 89 -12.94 0.19 -4.96
N GLU A 90 -13.68 -0.91 -4.97
CA GLU A 90 -14.05 -1.66 -3.77
C GLU A 90 -13.16 -2.91 -3.59
N GLU A 91 -13.20 -3.47 -2.38
CA GLU A 91 -12.56 -4.74 -2.05
C GLU A 91 -13.24 -5.89 -2.79
N ARG A 92 -12.45 -6.81 -3.35
CA ARG A 92 -12.94 -7.95 -4.14
C ARG A 92 -12.23 -9.22 -3.75
N ALA A 93 -12.81 -10.36 -4.10
CA ALA A 93 -12.20 -11.66 -3.87
C ALA A 93 -10.77 -11.74 -4.44
N PHE A 94 -9.85 -12.32 -3.68
CA PHE A 94 -8.45 -12.47 -4.05
C PHE A 94 -8.24 -13.69 -4.96
N VAL A 95 -8.57 -13.52 -6.25
CA VAL A 95 -8.56 -14.62 -7.24
C VAL A 95 -7.40 -14.50 -8.23
N MET A 96 -7.00 -13.27 -8.57
CA MET A 96 -6.03 -12.98 -9.63
C MET A 96 -4.63 -13.49 -9.29
N THR A 97 -3.95 -14.06 -10.28
CA THR A 97 -2.58 -14.59 -10.18
C THR A 97 -1.65 -13.83 -11.14
N GLY A 98 -0.34 -13.80 -10.87
CA GLY A 98 0.64 -13.16 -11.75
C GLY A 98 0.76 -11.64 -11.64
N GLN A 99 0.02 -11.00 -10.72
CA GLN A 99 0.07 -9.55 -10.52
C GLN A 99 1.24 -9.14 -9.62
N TYR A 100 1.48 -9.89 -8.54
CA TYR A 100 2.47 -9.53 -7.53
C TYR A 100 3.87 -9.85 -8.02
N GLU A 101 4.03 -10.93 -8.78
CA GLU A 101 5.28 -11.42 -9.36
C GLU A 101 5.99 -10.37 -10.25
N LYS A 102 5.26 -9.38 -10.77
CA LYS A 102 5.83 -8.30 -11.59
C LYS A 102 6.54 -7.22 -10.78
N VAL A 103 6.22 -7.10 -9.50
CA VAL A 103 6.67 -6.01 -8.63
C VAL A 103 7.32 -6.52 -7.34
N PHE A 104 7.22 -7.81 -7.06
CA PHE A 104 7.82 -8.42 -5.88
C PHE A 104 9.34 -8.56 -6.06
N PRO A 105 10.14 -8.20 -5.04
CA PRO A 105 11.60 -8.11 -5.19
C PRO A 105 12.33 -9.46 -5.09
N MET A 106 11.69 -10.51 -4.58
CA MET A 106 12.29 -11.83 -4.32
C MET A 106 11.74 -12.91 -5.25
N ASP A 107 12.52 -13.97 -5.47
CA ASP A 107 12.14 -15.12 -6.30
C ASP A 107 11.33 -16.15 -5.48
N ILE A 108 10.13 -15.74 -5.07
CA ILE A 108 9.14 -16.61 -4.43
C ILE A 108 7.81 -16.48 -5.15
N TYR A 109 6.80 -17.25 -4.73
CA TYR A 109 5.44 -17.15 -5.25
C TYR A 109 4.55 -16.28 -4.34
N PRO A 110 4.59 -14.93 -4.44
CA PRO A 110 3.93 -14.04 -3.49
C PRO A 110 2.41 -14.22 -3.44
N VAL A 111 1.75 -14.47 -4.58
CA VAL A 111 0.30 -14.72 -4.60
C VAL A 111 -0.06 -16.02 -3.89
N HIS A 112 0.74 -17.07 -4.08
CA HIS A 112 0.51 -18.35 -3.41
C HIS A 112 0.80 -18.26 -1.91
N LEU A 113 1.86 -17.54 -1.54
CA LEU A 113 2.21 -17.30 -0.14
C LEU A 113 1.09 -16.53 0.57
N VAL A 114 0.59 -15.44 -0.02
CA VAL A 114 -0.53 -14.67 0.55
C VAL A 114 -1.81 -15.52 0.64
N LYS A 115 -2.08 -16.40 -0.34
CA LYS A 115 -3.22 -17.33 -0.24
C LYS A 115 -3.06 -18.30 0.94
N ALA A 116 -1.87 -18.86 1.14
CA ALA A 116 -1.58 -19.73 2.28
C ALA A 116 -1.73 -18.98 3.62
N MET A 117 -1.29 -17.72 3.68
CA MET A 117 -1.49 -16.83 4.83
C MET A 117 -2.98 -16.58 5.13
N ILE A 118 -3.79 -16.31 4.11
CA ILE A 118 -5.25 -16.11 4.27
C ILE A 118 -5.94 -17.37 4.79
N THR A 119 -5.50 -18.55 4.34
CA THR A 119 -6.04 -19.84 4.80
C THR A 119 -5.40 -20.36 6.07
N GLU A 120 -4.47 -19.60 6.67
CA GLU A 120 -3.71 -19.98 7.87
C GLU A 120 -3.00 -21.34 7.75
N ASP A 121 -2.58 -21.71 6.53
CA ASP A 121 -1.90 -22.98 6.25
C ASP A 121 -0.39 -22.85 6.47
N ILE A 122 0.07 -23.16 7.68
CA ILE A 122 1.47 -23.00 8.12
C ILE A 122 2.41 -23.87 7.29
N ASP A 123 2.05 -25.13 7.04
CA ASP A 123 2.89 -26.06 6.27
C ASP A 123 3.19 -25.52 4.87
N ASN A 124 2.19 -24.90 4.23
CA ASN A 124 2.38 -24.28 2.91
C ASN A 124 3.10 -22.93 3.01
N MET A 125 2.87 -22.13 4.06
CA MET A 125 3.61 -20.90 4.30
C MET A 125 5.13 -21.17 4.44
N GLU A 126 5.53 -22.18 5.20
CA GLU A 126 6.93 -22.56 5.37
C GLU A 126 7.58 -22.97 4.04
N LYS A 127 6.92 -23.83 3.26
CA LYS A 127 7.40 -24.27 1.93
C LYS A 127 7.57 -23.13 0.94
N LEU A 128 6.77 -22.08 1.08
CA LEU A 128 6.77 -20.91 0.20
C LEU A 128 7.68 -19.77 0.68
N GLY A 129 8.40 -19.96 1.80
CA GLY A 129 9.42 -19.02 2.27
C GLY A 129 8.90 -17.92 3.20
N VAL A 130 7.92 -18.21 4.07
CA VAL A 130 7.35 -17.23 5.01
C VAL A 130 8.39 -16.52 5.90
N TYR A 131 9.52 -17.16 6.20
CA TYR A 131 10.58 -16.58 7.05
C TYR A 131 11.47 -15.56 6.33
N GLU A 132 11.40 -15.49 5.00
CA GLU A 132 12.23 -14.62 4.19
C GLU A 132 11.56 -13.26 3.94
N VAL A 133 10.27 -13.13 4.29
CA VAL A 133 9.46 -11.96 3.96
C VAL A 133 9.09 -11.13 5.17
N ALA A 134 8.93 -9.83 4.92
CA ALA A 134 8.34 -8.87 5.84
C ALA A 134 7.09 -8.22 5.19
N PRO A 135 6.16 -7.65 5.97
CA PRO A 135 5.01 -6.95 5.41
C PRO A 135 5.39 -5.87 4.41
N GLU A 136 6.45 -5.13 4.67
CA GLU A 136 6.93 -4.02 3.86
C GLU A 136 7.31 -4.47 2.42
N ASP A 137 7.71 -5.73 2.22
CA ASP A 137 8.01 -6.30 0.90
C ASP A 137 6.76 -6.39 0.00
N PHE A 138 5.57 -6.46 0.62
CA PHE A 138 4.29 -6.51 -0.08
C PHE A 138 3.66 -5.15 -0.31
N ALA A 139 4.30 -4.04 0.10
CA ALA A 139 3.70 -2.71 0.02
C ALA A 139 3.40 -2.28 -1.44
N LEU A 140 4.31 -2.57 -2.38
CA LEU A 140 4.08 -2.35 -3.80
C LEU A 140 3.03 -3.30 -4.40
N CYS A 141 2.98 -4.54 -3.91
CA CYS A 141 1.97 -5.51 -4.32
C CYS A 141 0.56 -5.05 -3.91
N GLU A 142 0.41 -4.54 -2.68
CA GLU A 142 -0.84 -3.99 -2.17
C GLU A 142 -1.31 -2.80 -3.00
N TYR A 143 -0.40 -1.87 -3.33
CA TYR A 143 -0.72 -0.73 -4.19
C TYR A 143 -1.22 -1.17 -5.58
N GLY A 144 -0.53 -2.14 -6.18
CA GLY A 144 -0.89 -2.70 -7.50
C GLY A 144 -2.05 -3.69 -7.49
N CYS A 145 -2.53 -4.12 -6.33
CA CYS A 145 -3.54 -5.17 -6.21
C CYS A 145 -4.88 -4.72 -6.80
N THR A 146 -5.46 -5.55 -7.66
CA THR A 146 -6.81 -5.31 -8.20
C THR A 146 -7.92 -5.60 -7.19
N SER A 147 -7.64 -6.46 -6.20
CA SER A 147 -8.61 -6.88 -5.19
C SER A 147 -8.69 -5.93 -3.99
N LYS A 148 -7.75 -4.97 -3.86
CA LYS A 148 -7.73 -3.96 -2.78
C LYS A 148 -7.72 -4.54 -1.36
N ILE A 149 -7.12 -5.71 -1.22
CA ILE A 149 -6.88 -6.36 0.09
C ILE A 149 -5.68 -5.73 0.79
N GLU A 150 -5.75 -5.64 2.12
CA GLU A 150 -4.67 -5.13 2.98
C GLU A 150 -3.56 -6.19 3.16
N THR A 151 -2.76 -6.40 2.11
CA THR A 151 -1.78 -7.50 2.05
C THR A 151 -0.73 -7.38 3.15
N GLN A 152 -0.25 -6.17 3.44
CA GLN A 152 0.73 -5.96 4.52
C GLN A 152 0.19 -6.43 5.88
N LYS A 153 -1.10 -6.20 6.15
CA LYS A 153 -1.76 -6.62 7.38
C LYS A 153 -1.88 -8.14 7.46
N ILE A 154 -2.31 -8.78 6.37
CA ILE A 154 -2.40 -10.25 6.26
C ILE A 154 -1.04 -10.90 6.56
N VAL A 155 0.04 -10.37 5.96
CA VAL A 155 1.40 -10.89 6.18
C VAL A 155 1.82 -10.72 7.64
N ARG A 156 1.53 -9.57 8.26
CA ARG A 156 1.83 -9.33 9.68
C ARG A 156 1.09 -10.32 10.59
N GLU A 157 -0.19 -10.57 10.33
CA GLU A 157 -1.02 -11.52 11.08
C GLU A 157 -0.52 -12.95 10.93
N ALA A 158 -0.16 -13.36 9.71
CA ALA A 158 0.40 -14.69 9.45
C ALA A 158 1.77 -14.90 10.13
N LEU A 159 2.66 -13.91 10.09
CA LEU A 159 3.94 -13.99 10.80
C LEU A 159 3.75 -14.11 12.32
N ASN A 160 2.76 -13.41 12.89
CA ASN A 160 2.42 -13.55 14.30
C ASN A 160 1.87 -14.95 14.62
N LEU A 161 1.07 -15.52 13.72
CA LEU A 161 0.53 -16.87 13.85
C LEU A 161 1.64 -17.92 13.81
N VAL A 162 2.53 -17.87 12.81
CA VAL A 162 3.71 -18.76 12.72
C VAL A 162 4.57 -18.64 13.98
N LYS A 163 4.84 -17.41 14.44
CA LYS A 163 5.60 -17.20 15.68
C LYS A 163 4.95 -17.86 16.89
N LYS A 164 3.62 -17.78 17.00
CA LYS A 164 2.87 -18.35 18.12
C LYS A 164 2.92 -19.88 18.15
N GLU A 165 2.82 -20.52 16.99
CA GLU A 165 2.83 -21.99 16.88
C GLU A 165 4.25 -22.59 16.98
N CYS A 166 5.30 -21.82 16.63
CA CYS A 166 6.70 -22.25 16.72
C CYS A 166 7.41 -21.84 18.02
N SER A 167 6.77 -21.09 18.93
CA SER A 167 7.35 -20.65 20.22
C SER A 167 6.98 -21.56 21.40
#